data_AF-A0A7K1ESZ1-F1
#
_entry.id   AF-A0A7K1ESZ1-F1
#
_cell.length_a   1.000
_cell.length_b   1.000
_cell.length_c   1.000
_cell.angle_alpha   90.00
_cell.angle_beta   90.00
_cell.angle_gamma   90.00
#
_symmetry.space_group_name_H-M   'P 1'
#
loop_
_entity.id
_entity.type
_entity.pdbx_description
1 polymer ?
#
loop_
_entity_poly.entity_id
_entity_poly.type
_entity_poly.pdbx_seq_one_letter_code
_entity_poly.pdbx_strand_id
1 'polypeptide(L)'
;MSIDVKEAAITFQPNSTTPESFRVRVFFILLLVGTLTLVGVFQVGASSEREWRITALKGKTAMTEVQLRELVAAEKITVYWTGPLLNSLYTLDSTKKNQMILTYLPQKSKDKTKKVITDTRVVGTYFSPTAFSDSLNVATKNTNVSFKNANGNLVFYPKERRTGVFVAIPNTKYQIEIFDPIPGQALSAASLRDQLTKIGM
;
A
#
# COMPACT_ATOMS: atom_id res chain seq x y z
N MET A 1 -18.19 -99.74 26.32
CA MET A 1 -17.16 -99.10 25.47
C MET A 1 -17.75 -97.77 25.04
N SER A 2 -17.38 -96.69 25.72
CA SER A 2 -18.00 -95.36 25.52
C SER A 2 -17.05 -94.50 24.71
N ILE A 3 -17.56 -93.93 23.62
CA ILE A 3 -16.81 -93.10 22.66
C ILE A 3 -17.07 -91.64 23.06
N ASP A 4 -16.00 -90.91 23.36
CA ASP A 4 -16.02 -89.48 23.68
C ASP A 4 -16.08 -88.68 22.38
N VAL A 5 -17.18 -87.95 22.17
CA VAL A 5 -17.35 -87.02 21.03
C VAL A 5 -17.39 -85.60 21.61
N LYS A 6 -16.28 -84.88 21.47
CA LYS A 6 -16.21 -83.46 21.82
C LYS A 6 -16.90 -82.63 20.75
N GLU A 7 -18.05 -82.05 21.09
CA GLU A 7 -18.73 -81.02 20.32
C GLU A 7 -17.93 -79.70 20.40
N ALA A 8 -17.37 -79.26 19.28
CA ALA A 8 -16.79 -77.93 19.16
C ALA A 8 -17.89 -76.93 18.81
N ALA A 9 -18.47 -76.29 19.82
CA ALA A 9 -19.38 -75.16 19.63
C ALA A 9 -18.59 -73.93 19.18
N ILE A 10 -18.64 -73.59 17.89
CA ILE A 10 -18.13 -72.31 17.37
C ILE A 10 -19.11 -71.22 17.82
N THR A 11 -18.76 -70.49 18.88
CA THR A 11 -19.53 -69.35 19.37
C THR A 11 -19.18 -68.12 18.53
N PHE A 12 -20.11 -67.66 17.69
CA PHE A 12 -19.98 -66.38 16.99
C PHE A 12 -20.22 -65.23 17.98
N GLN A 13 -19.15 -64.52 18.36
CA GLN A 13 -19.23 -63.28 19.13
C GLN A 13 -19.43 -62.11 18.14
N PRO A 14 -20.62 -61.47 18.10
CA PRO A 14 -20.79 -60.29 17.26
C PRO A 14 -19.96 -59.15 17.83
N ASN A 15 -19.00 -58.66 17.04
CA ASN A 15 -18.14 -57.56 17.42
C ASN A 15 -18.98 -56.29 17.54
N SER A 16 -19.33 -55.87 18.77
CA SER A 16 -20.16 -54.71 19.03
C SER A 16 -19.31 -53.44 18.96
N THR A 17 -19.17 -52.85 17.78
CA THR A 17 -18.75 -51.45 17.67
C THR A 17 -19.88 -50.56 18.20
N THR A 18 -19.70 -50.03 19.41
CA THR A 18 -20.68 -49.16 20.07
C THR A 18 -20.81 -47.81 19.34
N PRO A 19 -22.03 -47.28 19.14
CA PRO A 19 -22.31 -46.08 18.32
C PRO A 19 -21.64 -44.78 18.82
N GLU A 20 -21.24 -44.71 20.09
CA GLU A 20 -20.55 -43.54 20.64
C GLU A 20 -19.17 -43.32 20.01
N SER A 21 -18.41 -44.39 19.77
CA SER A 21 -17.08 -44.32 19.15
C SER A 21 -17.15 -43.78 17.71
N PHE A 22 -18.24 -44.06 17.00
CA PHE A 22 -18.51 -43.56 15.66
C PHE A 22 -18.85 -42.07 15.66
N ARG A 23 -19.72 -41.61 16.58
CA ARG A 23 -20.08 -40.19 16.74
C ARG A 23 -18.87 -39.32 17.10
N VAL A 24 -18.02 -39.78 18.02
CA VAL A 24 -16.80 -39.06 18.42
C VAL A 24 -15.80 -38.97 17.25
N ARG A 25 -15.60 -40.06 16.49
CA ARG A 25 -14.73 -40.05 15.30
C ARG A 25 -15.24 -39.10 14.21
N VAL A 26 -16.55 -39.09 13.95
CA VAL A 26 -17.15 -38.15 12.98
C VAL A 26 -16.96 -36.70 13.43
N PHE A 27 -17.12 -36.39 14.72
CA PHE A 27 -16.84 -35.06 15.27
C PHE A 27 -15.38 -34.63 15.09
N PHE A 28 -14.40 -35.50 15.38
CA PHE A 28 -12.99 -35.17 15.18
C PHE A 28 -12.64 -34.96 13.70
N ILE A 29 -13.22 -35.76 12.79
CA ILE A 29 -13.01 -35.59 11.34
C ILE A 29 -13.62 -34.27 10.87
N LEU A 30 -14.83 -33.91 11.30
CA LEU A 30 -15.45 -32.63 10.93
C LEU A 30 -14.67 -31.43 11.48
N LEU A 31 -14.14 -31.52 12.70
CA LEU A 31 -13.30 -30.48 13.27
C LEU A 31 -11.96 -30.34 12.52
N LEU A 32 -11.34 -31.47 12.16
CA LEU A 32 -10.13 -31.49 11.34
C LEU A 32 -10.38 -30.89 9.95
N VAL A 33 -11.45 -31.28 9.26
CA VAL A 33 -11.82 -30.73 7.94
C VAL A 33 -12.17 -29.24 8.06
N GLY A 34 -12.89 -28.83 9.10
CA GLY A 34 -13.20 -27.42 9.38
C GLY A 34 -11.94 -26.58 9.60
N THR A 35 -10.97 -27.08 10.37
CA THR A 35 -9.70 -26.38 10.59
C THR A 35 -8.83 -26.32 9.32
N LEU A 36 -8.72 -27.39 8.54
CA LEU A 36 -7.97 -27.38 7.28
C LEU A 36 -8.59 -26.44 6.24
N THR A 37 -9.92 -26.43 6.12
CA THR A 37 -10.62 -25.51 5.21
C THR A 37 -10.44 -24.06 5.64
N LEU A 38 -10.56 -23.77 6.94
CA LEU A 38 -10.34 -22.43 7.47
C LEU A 38 -8.89 -21.96 7.22
N VAL A 39 -7.89 -22.79 7.54
CA VAL A 39 -6.46 -22.49 7.29
C VAL A 39 -6.20 -22.27 5.80
N GLY A 40 -6.78 -23.09 4.92
CA GLY A 40 -6.64 -22.95 3.47
C GLY A 40 -7.19 -21.62 2.94
N VAL A 41 -8.38 -21.21 3.38
CA VAL A 41 -8.99 -19.92 2.99
C VAL A 41 -8.15 -18.74 3.50
N PHE A 42 -7.68 -18.79 4.76
CA PHE A 42 -6.81 -17.75 5.31
C PHE A 42 -5.48 -17.64 4.56
N GLN A 43 -4.86 -18.76 4.19
CA GLN A 43 -3.57 -18.76 3.50
C GLN A 43 -3.68 -18.23 2.06
N VAL A 44 -4.76 -18.57 1.34
CA VAL A 44 -5.02 -18.05 -0.01
C VAL A 44 -5.34 -16.55 0.02
N GLY A 45 -6.15 -16.09 0.98
CA GLY A 45 -6.42 -14.66 1.14
C GLY A 45 -5.17 -13.87 1.49
N ALA A 46 -4.33 -14.39 2.40
CA ALA A 46 -3.08 -13.74 2.78
C ALA A 46 -2.06 -13.66 1.62
N SER A 47 -2.03 -14.66 0.74
CA SER A 47 -1.15 -14.65 -0.44
C SER A 47 -1.62 -13.65 -1.50
N SER A 48 -2.93 -13.59 -1.80
CA SER A 48 -3.47 -12.58 -2.72
C SER A 48 -3.24 -11.16 -2.20
N GLU A 49 -3.39 -10.96 -0.90
CA GLU A 49 -3.12 -9.70 -0.23
C GLU A 49 -1.65 -9.25 -0.38
N ARG A 50 -0.71 -10.18 -0.22
CA ARG A 50 0.71 -9.89 -0.39
C ARG A 50 1.06 -9.56 -1.85
N GLU A 51 0.55 -10.34 -2.80
CA GLU A 51 0.84 -10.15 -4.22
C GLU A 51 0.31 -8.83 -4.76
N TRP A 52 -0.89 -8.39 -4.33
CA TRP A 52 -1.39 -7.09 -4.76
C TRP A 52 -0.51 -5.96 -4.21
N ARG A 53 -0.08 -6.01 -2.95
CA ARG A 53 0.76 -4.97 -2.35
C ARG A 53 2.12 -4.88 -3.04
N ILE A 54 2.76 -6.02 -3.30
CA ILE A 54 4.03 -6.07 -4.04
C ILE A 54 3.87 -5.45 -5.44
N THR A 55 2.75 -5.71 -6.11
CA THR A 55 2.47 -5.15 -7.43
C THR A 55 2.16 -3.66 -7.36
N ALA A 56 1.41 -3.24 -6.34
CA ALA A 56 1.04 -1.85 -6.13
C ALA A 56 2.26 -0.98 -5.83
N LEU A 57 3.19 -1.43 -4.97
CA LEU A 57 4.46 -0.74 -4.65
C LEU A 57 5.44 -0.65 -5.84
N LYS A 58 5.18 -1.37 -6.94
CA LYS A 58 5.92 -1.23 -8.20
C LYS A 58 5.31 -0.18 -9.13
N GLY A 59 4.33 0.59 -8.65
CA GLY A 59 3.58 1.55 -9.45
C GLY A 59 2.68 0.92 -10.51
N LYS A 60 2.40 -0.39 -10.43
CA LYS A 60 1.67 -1.15 -11.48
C LYS A 60 0.17 -1.29 -11.21
N THR A 61 -0.31 -0.80 -10.06
CA THR A 61 -1.72 -0.86 -9.68
C THR A 61 -2.28 0.55 -9.56
N ALA A 62 -3.31 0.87 -10.34
CA ALA A 62 -4.09 2.08 -10.15
C ALA A 62 -5.02 1.89 -8.93
N MET A 63 -4.87 2.75 -7.92
CA MET A 63 -5.54 2.65 -6.63
C MET A 63 -6.49 3.82 -6.42
N THR A 64 -7.58 3.56 -5.70
CA THR A 64 -8.38 4.61 -5.06
C THR A 64 -7.60 5.25 -3.91
N GLU A 65 -8.08 6.38 -3.38
CA GLU A 65 -7.49 6.99 -2.18
C GLU A 65 -7.47 6.02 -0.99
N VAL A 66 -8.55 5.26 -0.78
CA VAL A 66 -8.66 4.29 0.33
C VAL A 66 -7.59 3.22 0.20
N GLN A 67 -7.48 2.59 -0.97
CA GLN A 67 -6.46 1.57 -1.23
C GLN A 67 -5.03 2.10 -1.09
N LEU A 68 -4.77 3.33 -1.52
CA LEU A 68 -3.47 3.98 -1.33
C LEU A 68 -3.14 4.15 0.17
N ARG A 69 -4.11 4.63 0.96
CA ARG A 69 -3.95 4.80 2.42
C ARG A 69 -3.71 3.48 3.12
N GLU A 70 -4.48 2.45 2.77
CA GLU A 70 -4.32 1.10 3.28
C GLU A 70 -2.94 0.53 2.95
N LEU A 71 -2.48 0.69 1.70
CA LEU A 71 -1.14 0.25 1.28
C LEU A 71 -0.05 0.93 2.12
N VAL A 72 -0.11 2.26 2.24
CA VAL A 72 0.88 3.05 2.99
C VAL A 72 0.91 2.64 4.47
N ALA A 73 -0.25 2.42 5.08
CA ALA A 73 -0.36 1.98 6.47
C ALA A 73 0.17 0.55 6.66
N ALA A 74 -0.24 -0.40 5.80
CA ALA A 74 0.17 -1.80 5.87
C ALA A 74 1.69 -1.97 5.73
N GLU A 75 2.30 -1.20 4.83
CA GLU A 75 3.74 -1.27 4.53
C GLU A 75 4.59 -0.37 5.45
N LYS A 76 3.94 0.41 6.34
CA LYS A 76 4.58 1.32 7.30
C LYS A 76 5.57 2.29 6.65
N ILE A 77 5.27 2.71 5.42
CA ILE A 77 6.06 3.67 4.66
C ILE A 77 5.54 5.09 4.90
N THR A 78 6.39 6.08 4.63
CA THR A 78 5.99 7.49 4.68
C THR A 78 5.87 8.02 3.27
N VAL A 79 4.68 8.50 2.92
CA VAL A 79 4.37 9.12 1.63
C VAL A 79 3.75 10.48 1.89
N TYR A 80 4.29 11.52 1.25
CA TYR A 80 3.66 12.83 1.18
C TYR A 80 2.91 12.99 -0.13
N TRP A 81 1.85 13.81 -0.10
CA TRP A 81 0.96 14.02 -1.23
C TRP A 81 0.23 15.36 -1.11
N THR A 82 -0.43 15.78 -2.19
CA THR A 82 -1.15 17.06 -2.27
C THR A 82 -2.65 16.92 -2.03
N GLY A 83 -3.07 15.87 -1.32
CA GLY A 83 -4.49 15.51 -1.17
C GLY A 83 -5.10 14.87 -2.42
N PRO A 84 -6.38 14.48 -2.36
CA PRO A 84 -7.04 13.82 -3.46
C PRO A 84 -7.36 14.78 -4.62
N LEU A 85 -7.23 14.30 -5.84
CA LEU A 85 -7.75 14.98 -7.04
C LEU A 85 -9.05 14.34 -7.49
N LEU A 86 -10.00 15.18 -7.92
CA LEU A 86 -11.29 14.73 -8.42
C LEU A 86 -11.10 13.73 -9.57
N ASN A 87 -11.86 12.63 -9.53
CA ASN A 87 -11.85 11.58 -10.54
C ASN A 87 -10.43 11.07 -10.88
N SER A 88 -9.57 10.94 -9.88
CA SER A 88 -8.21 10.46 -10.06
C SER A 88 -7.97 9.15 -9.30
N LEU A 89 -7.19 8.27 -9.92
CA LEU A 89 -6.57 7.13 -9.26
C LEU A 89 -5.10 7.46 -8.97
N TYR A 90 -4.42 6.57 -8.25
CA TYR A 90 -3.05 6.78 -7.82
C TYR A 90 -2.20 5.55 -8.06
N THR A 91 -0.95 5.72 -8.46
CA THR A 91 0.06 4.66 -8.40
C THR A 91 1.18 5.08 -7.45
N LEU A 92 1.79 4.10 -6.79
CA LEU A 92 2.89 4.33 -5.86
C LEU A 92 4.07 3.45 -6.22
N ASP A 93 5.20 4.04 -6.60
CA ASP A 93 6.45 3.31 -6.80
C ASP A 93 7.37 3.53 -5.59
N SER A 94 7.70 2.45 -4.90
CA SER A 94 8.67 2.42 -3.80
C SER A 94 9.77 1.38 -4.05
N THR A 95 10.05 1.04 -5.31
CA THR A 95 11.07 0.06 -5.68
C THR A 95 12.49 0.53 -5.35
N LYS A 96 12.71 1.85 -5.35
CA LYS A 96 13.98 2.45 -4.93
C LYS A 96 13.97 2.75 -3.45
N LYS A 97 15.01 2.29 -2.76
CA LYS A 97 15.21 2.59 -1.34
C LYS A 97 15.18 4.10 -1.10
N ASN A 98 14.53 4.51 -0.01
CA ASN A 98 14.42 5.91 0.42
C ASN A 98 13.67 6.83 -0.57
N GLN A 99 12.93 6.28 -1.53
CA GLN A 99 12.18 7.03 -2.53
C GLN A 99 10.78 6.45 -2.68
N MET A 100 9.78 7.32 -2.64
CA MET A 100 8.38 6.97 -2.86
C MET A 100 7.81 7.95 -3.87
N ILE A 101 7.39 7.45 -5.03
CA ILE A 101 6.85 8.26 -6.13
C ILE A 101 5.36 8.00 -6.25
N LEU A 102 4.56 8.99 -5.87
CA LEU A 102 3.12 8.98 -6.02
C LEU A 102 2.73 9.69 -7.33
N THR A 103 2.09 8.97 -8.24
CA THR A 103 1.60 9.54 -9.51
C THR A 103 0.09 9.62 -9.50
N TYR A 104 -0.45 10.76 -9.92
CA TYR A 104 -1.88 11.00 -10.04
C TYR A 104 -2.34 10.57 -11.42
N LEU A 105 -3.35 9.74 -11.52
CA LEU A 105 -3.91 9.26 -12.78
C LEU A 105 -5.28 9.92 -12.99
N PRO A 106 -5.34 11.13 -13.58
CA PRO A 106 -6.60 11.77 -13.88
C PRO A 106 -7.35 10.91 -14.88
N GLN A 107 -8.59 10.53 -14.54
CA GLN A 107 -9.42 9.81 -15.48
C GLN A 107 -9.84 10.75 -16.61
N LYS A 108 -9.91 10.22 -17.83
CA LYS A 108 -10.28 11.00 -19.01
C LYS A 108 -11.59 11.73 -18.77
N SER A 109 -11.58 13.04 -18.97
CA SER A 109 -12.80 13.81 -19.07
C SER A 109 -13.68 13.20 -20.18
N LYS A 110 -14.97 13.00 -19.90
CA LYS A 110 -15.95 12.63 -20.95
C LYS A 110 -16.08 13.72 -22.02
N ASP A 111 -15.68 14.94 -21.68
CA ASP A 111 -15.62 16.08 -22.58
C ASP A 111 -14.38 15.99 -23.48
N LYS A 112 -14.60 15.59 -24.74
CA LYS A 112 -13.59 15.44 -25.79
C LYS A 112 -13.00 16.77 -26.28
N THR A 113 -13.53 17.91 -25.83
CA THR A 113 -13.06 19.25 -26.27
C THR A 113 -11.89 19.77 -25.45
N LYS A 114 -11.61 19.17 -24.28
CA LYS A 114 -10.51 19.56 -23.42
C LYS A 114 -9.19 18.94 -23.90
N LYS A 115 -8.16 19.77 -24.02
CA LYS A 115 -6.79 19.35 -24.34
C LYS A 115 -6.35 18.23 -23.40
N VAL A 116 -5.94 17.10 -23.98
CA VAL A 116 -5.38 15.98 -23.22
C VAL A 116 -4.03 16.43 -22.65
N ILE A 117 -3.97 16.63 -21.33
CA ILE A 117 -2.69 16.76 -20.63
C ILE A 117 -2.14 15.33 -20.51
N THR A 118 -1.05 15.04 -21.23
CA THR A 118 -0.40 13.72 -21.25
C THR A 118 0.46 13.49 -20.01
N ASP A 119 0.98 14.57 -19.44
CA ASP A 119 1.73 14.55 -18.20
C ASP A 119 0.77 14.64 -17.01
N THR A 120 1.20 14.09 -15.88
CA THR A 120 0.37 14.04 -14.68
C THR A 120 1.12 14.62 -13.49
N ARG A 121 0.38 14.98 -12.43
CA ARG A 121 1.01 15.37 -11.17
C ARG A 121 1.77 14.19 -10.58
N VAL A 122 2.98 14.46 -10.11
CA VAL A 122 3.84 13.49 -9.42
C VAL A 122 4.31 14.11 -8.12
N VAL A 123 4.26 13.35 -7.02
CA VAL A 123 4.82 13.74 -5.74
C VAL A 123 5.87 12.71 -5.33
N GLY A 124 7.12 13.13 -5.30
CA GLY A 124 8.25 12.34 -4.81
C GLY A 124 8.49 12.62 -3.33
N THR A 125 8.57 11.58 -2.51
CA THR A 125 9.03 11.64 -1.13
C THR A 125 10.40 10.98 -1.03
N TYR A 126 11.40 11.74 -0.59
CA TYR A 126 12.79 11.30 -0.51
C TYR A 126 13.28 11.34 0.92
N PHE A 127 13.76 10.20 1.43
CA PHE A 127 14.41 10.14 2.73
C PHE A 127 15.90 10.43 2.61
N SER A 128 16.39 11.37 3.42
CA SER A 128 17.81 11.60 3.66
C SER A 128 18.01 12.06 5.11
N PRO A 129 19.00 11.51 5.85
CA PRO A 129 19.35 12.02 7.18
C PRO A 129 19.63 13.53 7.22
N THR A 130 20.07 14.09 6.10
CA THR A 130 20.46 15.50 5.91
C THR A 130 19.50 16.24 4.97
N ALA A 131 18.26 15.73 4.77
CA ALA A 131 17.31 16.28 3.80
C ALA A 131 17.19 17.81 3.88
N PHE A 132 16.97 18.36 5.07
CA PHE A 132 16.81 19.80 5.24
C PHE A 132 18.08 20.61 4.93
N SER A 133 19.25 20.17 5.42
CA SER A 133 20.52 20.88 5.19
C SER A 133 20.94 20.82 3.72
N ASP A 134 20.75 19.68 3.07
CA ASP A 134 21.08 19.49 1.65
C ASP A 134 20.15 20.35 0.78
N SER A 135 18.85 20.37 1.09
CA SER A 135 17.89 21.25 0.43
C SER A 135 18.25 22.72 0.63
N LEU A 136 18.63 23.14 1.83
CA LEU A 136 19.01 24.52 2.13
C LEU A 136 20.23 24.94 1.28
N ASN A 137 21.24 24.08 1.16
CA ASN A 137 22.43 24.34 0.35
C ASN A 137 22.10 24.51 -1.15
N VAL A 138 21.08 23.81 -1.66
CA VAL A 138 20.62 23.96 -3.04
C VAL A 138 19.75 25.21 -3.19
N ALA A 139 18.82 25.43 -2.27
CA ALA A 139 17.83 26.49 -2.29
C ALA A 139 18.43 27.91 -2.24
N THR A 140 19.63 28.06 -1.64
CA THR A 140 20.33 29.36 -1.52
C THR A 140 21.14 29.74 -2.76
N LYS A 141 21.27 28.85 -3.75
CA LYS A 141 21.94 29.16 -5.01
C LYS A 141 21.16 30.21 -5.80
N ASN A 142 21.86 31.12 -6.47
CA ASN A 142 21.28 32.20 -7.28
C ASN A 142 20.39 31.73 -8.45
N THR A 143 20.48 30.45 -8.84
CA THR A 143 19.65 29.81 -9.87
C THR A 143 18.27 29.41 -9.37
N ASN A 144 18.02 29.45 -8.05
CA ASN A 144 16.76 29.06 -7.44
C ASN A 144 16.00 30.27 -6.89
N VAL A 145 14.69 30.10 -6.76
CA VAL A 145 13.82 30.89 -5.88
C VAL A 145 13.59 30.05 -4.63
N SER A 146 13.69 30.64 -3.44
CA SER A 146 13.42 29.95 -2.19
C SER A 146 12.77 30.87 -1.14
N PHE A 147 11.93 30.27 -0.30
CA PHE A 147 11.23 30.96 0.79
C PHE A 147 10.73 29.93 1.83
N LYS A 148 10.23 30.41 2.97
CA LYS A 148 9.52 29.57 3.95
C LYS A 148 8.02 29.70 3.74
N ASN A 149 7.30 28.60 3.65
CA ASN A 149 5.85 28.62 3.58
C ASN A 149 5.21 28.83 4.96
N ALA A 150 3.89 28.90 5.02
CA ALA A 150 3.15 29.14 6.26
C ALA A 150 3.27 28.00 7.29
N ASN A 151 3.68 26.80 6.87
CA ASN A 151 3.98 25.66 7.74
C ASN A 151 5.45 25.66 8.23
N GLY A 152 6.23 26.68 7.86
CA GLY A 152 7.65 26.78 8.17
C GLY A 152 8.57 25.93 7.30
N ASN A 153 8.03 25.25 6.27
CA ASN A 153 8.80 24.43 5.36
C ASN A 153 9.63 25.29 4.40
N LEU A 154 10.84 24.84 4.08
CA LEU A 154 11.65 25.43 3.02
C LEU A 154 11.06 25.01 1.67
N VAL A 155 10.60 25.97 0.88
CA VAL A 155 10.10 25.76 -0.49
C VAL A 155 11.09 26.36 -1.46
N PHE A 156 11.46 25.64 -2.51
CA PHE A 156 12.35 26.15 -3.54
C PHE A 156 12.12 25.53 -4.91
N TYR A 157 12.51 26.24 -5.97
CA TYR A 157 12.45 25.75 -7.34
C TYR A 157 13.46 26.48 -8.24
N PRO A 158 13.94 25.84 -9.33
CA PRO A 158 14.80 26.48 -10.32
C PRO A 158 14.06 27.61 -11.06
N LYS A 159 14.71 28.75 -11.26
CA LYS A 159 14.12 29.90 -11.98
C LYS A 159 13.63 29.55 -13.39
N GLU A 160 14.33 28.62 -14.04
CA GLU A 160 14.07 28.17 -15.41
C GLU A 160 12.96 27.11 -15.52
N ARG A 161 12.60 26.43 -14.40
CA ARG A 161 11.61 25.33 -14.40
C ARG A 161 10.66 25.46 -13.22
N ARG A 162 9.47 26.03 -13.46
CA ARG A 162 8.43 26.27 -12.43
C ARG A 162 7.41 25.14 -12.25
N THR A 163 7.53 24.07 -13.04
CA THR A 163 6.64 22.89 -12.97
C THR A 163 7.06 21.90 -11.89
N GLY A 164 8.30 21.97 -11.40
CA GLY A 164 8.81 21.17 -10.30
C GLY A 164 9.20 22.04 -9.11
N VAL A 165 8.63 21.77 -7.95
CA VAL A 165 8.85 22.50 -6.70
C VAL A 165 9.29 21.53 -5.62
N PHE A 166 10.33 21.91 -4.87
CA PHE A 166 10.87 21.11 -3.78
C PHE A 166 10.45 21.70 -2.44
N VAL A 167 10.17 20.83 -1.48
CA VAL A 167 9.80 21.18 -0.11
C VAL A 167 10.65 20.37 0.86
N ALA A 168 11.38 21.04 1.74
CA ALA A 168 12.09 20.38 2.84
C ALA A 168 11.41 20.72 4.17
N ILE A 169 11.04 19.68 4.92
CA ILE A 169 10.29 19.83 6.18
C ILE A 169 11.31 19.87 7.34
N PRO A 170 11.36 20.97 8.12
CA PRO A 170 12.26 21.10 9.26
C PRO A 170 12.11 19.96 10.26
N ASN A 171 13.21 19.57 10.90
CA ASN A 171 13.25 18.52 11.93
C ASN A 171 12.74 17.14 11.46
N THR A 172 12.66 16.92 10.15
CA THR A 172 12.40 15.61 9.55
C THR A 172 13.54 15.20 8.63
N LYS A 173 13.50 13.94 8.19
CA LYS A 173 14.47 13.37 7.25
C LYS A 173 13.91 13.33 5.82
N TYR A 174 12.95 14.20 5.49
CA TYR A 174 12.25 14.15 4.21
C TYR A 174 12.39 15.44 3.39
N GLN A 175 12.73 15.26 2.12
CA GLN A 175 12.52 16.24 1.05
C GLN A 175 11.39 15.73 0.16
N ILE A 176 10.54 16.62 -0.31
CA ILE A 176 9.44 16.35 -1.22
C ILE A 176 9.71 17.07 -2.54
N GLU A 177 9.46 16.43 -3.68
CA GLU A 177 9.30 17.09 -4.98
C GLU A 177 7.83 17.02 -5.39
N ILE A 178 7.26 18.14 -5.79
CA ILE A 178 5.94 18.24 -6.39
C ILE A 178 6.15 18.66 -7.83
N PHE A 179 5.79 17.79 -8.76
CA PHE A 179 5.71 18.12 -10.18
C PHE A 179 4.25 18.26 -10.58
N ASP A 180 3.93 19.33 -11.31
CA ASP A 180 2.65 19.49 -11.99
C ASP A 180 2.86 20.08 -13.39
N PRO A 181 2.28 19.48 -14.44
CA PRO A 181 2.43 19.98 -15.81
C PRO A 181 1.77 21.34 -16.04
N ILE A 182 0.79 21.72 -15.20
CA ILE A 182 0.16 23.04 -15.25
C ILE A 182 1.01 24.01 -14.43
N PRO A 183 1.60 25.04 -15.06
CA PRO A 183 2.45 26.01 -14.37
C PRO A 183 1.77 26.62 -13.14
N GLY A 184 2.51 26.68 -12.02
CA GLY A 184 2.03 27.28 -10.77
C GLY A 184 1.25 26.33 -9.86
N GLN A 185 0.74 25.20 -10.34
CA GLN A 185 0.01 24.25 -9.49
C GLN A 185 0.90 23.59 -8.43
N ALA A 186 2.10 23.15 -8.81
CA ALA A 186 3.08 22.62 -7.86
C ALA A 186 3.47 23.65 -6.80
N LEU A 187 3.66 24.91 -7.21
CA LEU A 187 3.99 26.00 -6.29
C LEU A 187 2.83 26.31 -5.34
N SER A 188 1.59 26.34 -5.83
CA SER A 188 0.40 26.52 -5.01
C SER A 188 0.30 25.43 -3.93
N ALA A 189 0.43 24.16 -4.34
CA ALA A 189 0.39 23.02 -3.43
C ALA A 189 1.54 23.03 -2.39
N ALA A 190 2.71 23.54 -2.75
CA ALA A 190 3.84 23.68 -1.82
C ALA A 190 3.69 24.86 -0.84
N SER A 191 2.96 25.90 -1.22
CA SER A 191 2.96 27.19 -0.52
C SER A 191 1.81 27.35 0.47
N LEU A 192 0.64 26.81 0.12
CA LEU A 192 -0.57 26.92 0.93
C LEU A 192 -0.51 26.00 2.14
N ARG A 193 -1.15 26.42 3.24
CA ARG A 193 -1.28 25.59 4.45
C ARG A 193 -2.00 24.30 4.13
N ASP A 194 -1.50 23.22 4.71
CA ASP A 194 -2.13 21.90 4.74
C ASP A 194 -2.44 21.26 3.38
N GLN A 195 -1.89 21.81 2.28
CA GLN A 195 -2.00 21.21 0.95
C GLN A 195 -1.04 20.04 0.79
N LEU A 196 0.18 20.15 1.33
CA LEU A 196 1.13 19.04 1.39
C LEU A 196 1.01 18.33 2.73
N THR A 197 0.49 17.10 2.73
CA THR A 197 0.29 16.31 3.94
C THR A 197 0.97 14.96 3.83
N LYS A 198 1.17 14.28 4.97
CA LYS A 198 1.57 12.87 5.01
C LYS A 198 0.32 12.00 4.91
N ILE A 199 0.39 10.91 4.15
CA ILE A 199 -0.66 9.91 4.11
C ILE A 199 -0.68 9.15 5.45
N GLY A 200 -1.83 9.13 6.12
CA GLY A 200 -2.05 8.33 7.33
C GLY A 200 -1.69 9.03 8.66
N MET A 201 -2.06 10.29 8.81
CA MET A 201 -2.31 10.89 10.13
C MET A 201 -3.80 10.88 10.42
#